data_AF-M1BE14-F1
#
_entry.id   AF-M1BE14-F1
#
_cell.length_a   1.000
_cell.length_b   1.000
_cell.length_c   1.000
_cell.angle_alpha   90.00
_cell.angle_beta   90.00
_cell.angle_gamma   90.00
#
_symmetry.space_group_name_H-M   'P 1'
#
loop_
_entity.id
_entity.type
_entity.pdbx_description
1 polymer ?
#
loop_
_entity_poly.entity_id
_entity_poly.type
_entity_poly.pdbx_seq_one_letter_code
_entity_poly.pdbx_strand_id
1 'polypeptide(L)'
;MRQNVTRLGPLDRHLVGPFSKSMLKGERNRGEKVARYLALHMRFEIDMVAHSLCEYGGGEEERNELEAYREIHFPALVELKKTTKLPSPAALKAEGLCPLMPEETVLMLAALGFNRQTRIYLAGAHIYGGKSRLASLTTLYPNLVTKESLLSSSEIEPFMNFSSQLAALDFIVCTAADVFAMTDSGSQFSSLVSGFRVYFGGGKMATIRPNKRRLADIFVKNNTIDWRTFEQRVRKAVRQTKRVFSRPVGRSVYRYPRCKECMCNT
;
A
#
# COMPACT_ATOMS: atom_id res chain seq x y z
N MET A 1 -12.50 9.18 29.31
CA MET A 1 -12.82 10.23 28.31
C MET A 1 -11.56 10.54 27.51
N ARG A 2 -11.51 10.16 26.23
CA ARG A 2 -10.43 10.57 25.33
C ARG A 2 -10.61 12.06 25.04
N GLN A 3 -9.71 12.91 25.52
CA GLN A 3 -9.71 14.33 25.19
C GLN A 3 -9.27 14.45 23.72
N ASN A 4 -10.23 14.69 22.83
CA ASN A 4 -10.01 14.82 21.39
C ASN A 4 -9.26 16.12 21.08
N VAL A 5 -7.94 16.03 20.91
CA VAL A 5 -7.14 17.06 20.27
C VAL A 5 -7.09 16.77 18.77
N THR A 6 -7.95 17.43 18.00
CA THR A 6 -8.00 17.29 16.53
C THR A 6 -7.32 18.48 15.86
N ARG A 7 -6.08 18.27 15.38
CA ARG A 7 -5.50 19.15 14.36
C ARG A 7 -5.88 18.62 12.98
N LEU A 8 -6.48 19.48 12.16
CA LEU A 8 -6.74 19.16 10.76
C LEU A 8 -5.43 18.92 10.01
N GLY A 9 -5.35 17.79 9.33
CA GLY A 9 -4.33 17.48 8.33
C GLY A 9 -4.44 18.41 7.12
N PRO A 10 -3.34 18.58 6.35
CA PRO A 10 -3.31 19.46 5.17
C PRO A 10 -4.39 19.14 4.13
N LEU A 11 -4.87 17.90 4.08
CA LEU A 11 -5.83 17.43 3.10
C LEU A 11 -7.27 17.36 3.62
N ASP A 12 -7.51 17.56 4.92
CA ASP A 12 -8.79 17.24 5.54
C ASP A 12 -9.95 18.07 4.96
N ARG A 13 -9.68 19.34 4.64
CA ARG A 13 -10.68 20.21 4.00
C ARG A 13 -11.11 19.67 2.63
N HIS A 14 -10.20 19.02 1.90
CA HIS A 14 -10.48 18.41 0.60
C HIS A 14 -11.11 17.02 0.73
N LEU A 15 -10.84 16.31 1.83
CA LEU A 15 -11.33 14.95 2.07
C LEU A 15 -12.75 14.92 2.62
N VAL A 16 -13.03 15.70 3.66
CA VAL A 16 -14.30 15.65 4.39
C VAL A 16 -15.06 16.98 4.32
N GLY A 17 -14.59 17.94 3.51
CA GLY A 17 -15.33 19.16 3.21
C GLY A 17 -15.77 19.92 4.46
N PRO A 18 -17.03 20.37 4.57
CA PRO A 18 -17.56 21.08 5.73
C PRO A 18 -17.45 20.32 7.06
N PHE A 19 -17.44 18.98 7.03
CA PHE A 19 -17.32 18.15 8.23
C PHE A 19 -15.96 18.33 8.93
N SER A 20 -14.92 18.78 8.21
CA SER A 20 -13.62 19.16 8.80
C SER A 20 -13.76 20.25 9.86
N LYS A 21 -14.71 21.19 9.70
CA LYS A 21 -14.91 22.31 10.61
C LYS A 21 -15.66 21.90 11.89
N SER A 22 -16.54 20.92 11.79
CA SER A 22 -17.30 20.36 12.92
C SER A 22 -16.37 19.77 14.00
N MET A 23 -15.27 19.14 13.56
CA MET A 23 -14.31 18.48 14.44
C MET A 23 -13.38 19.44 15.23
N LEU A 24 -13.47 20.75 15.02
CA LEU A 24 -12.62 21.77 15.67
C LEU A 24 -13.18 22.34 16.98
N LYS A 25 -14.36 21.91 17.46
CA LYS A 25 -15.02 22.52 18.63
C LYS A 25 -14.38 22.20 20.00
N GLY A 26 -13.18 21.61 20.06
CA GLY A 26 -12.42 21.34 21.29
C GLY A 26 -11.22 22.31 21.47
N GLU A 27 -11.01 22.79 22.70
CA GLU A 27 -9.97 23.79 23.04
C GLU A 27 -8.52 23.34 22.79
N ARG A 28 -7.65 24.34 22.60
CA ARG A 28 -6.31 24.24 22.02
C ARG A 28 -5.24 24.03 23.10
N ASN A 29 -4.62 22.85 23.15
CA ASN A 29 -3.31 22.70 23.80
C ASN A 29 -2.17 23.02 22.82
N ARG A 30 -1.54 24.19 23.01
CA ARG A 30 -0.28 24.57 22.35
C ARG A 30 0.88 23.84 23.05
N GLY A 31 1.23 22.64 22.60
CA GLY A 31 2.44 21.96 23.11
C GLY A 31 2.69 20.54 22.61
N GLU A 32 1.67 19.77 22.24
CA GLU A 32 1.88 18.38 21.83
C GLU A 32 2.33 18.25 20.36
N LYS A 33 3.41 17.48 20.13
CA LYS A 33 3.81 17.03 18.80
C LYS A 33 2.70 16.13 18.25
N VAL A 34 2.16 16.48 17.09
CA VAL A 34 1.21 15.64 16.36
C VAL A 34 1.84 14.26 16.13
N ALA A 35 1.12 13.22 16.56
CA ALA A 35 1.50 11.84 16.33
C ALA A 35 1.50 11.56 14.83
N ARG A 36 2.70 11.42 14.24
CA ARG A 36 2.84 11.04 12.84
C ARG A 36 2.57 9.56 12.64
N TYR A 37 2.04 9.20 11.47
CA TYR A 37 1.80 7.81 11.09
C TYR A 37 2.05 7.53 9.60
N LEU A 38 2.33 6.26 9.32
CA LEU A 38 2.45 5.70 7.98
C LEU A 38 1.14 4.96 7.67
N ALA A 39 0.47 5.30 6.57
CA ALA A 39 -0.55 4.43 6.01
C ALA A 39 0.08 3.48 5.00
N LEU A 40 -0.09 2.18 5.19
CA LEU A 40 0.39 1.11 4.33
C LEU A 40 -0.79 0.42 3.66
N HIS A 41 -0.92 0.57 2.35
CA HIS A 41 -1.87 -0.22 1.58
C HIS A 41 -1.22 -1.51 1.10
N MET A 42 -1.66 -2.63 1.67
CA MET A 42 -1.17 -3.96 1.36
C MET A 42 -2.16 -4.69 0.45
N ARG A 43 -1.88 -4.70 -0.85
CA ARG A 43 -2.68 -5.43 -1.84
C ARG A 43 -2.18 -6.87 -1.95
N PHE A 44 -2.55 -7.69 -0.96
CA PHE A 44 -2.13 -9.08 -0.82
C PHE A 44 -3.31 -9.98 -0.41
N GLU A 45 -4.49 -9.67 -0.90
CA GLU A 45 -5.70 -10.47 -0.75
C GLU A 45 -5.71 -11.65 -1.72
N ILE A 46 -6.48 -12.70 -1.40
CA ILE A 46 -6.48 -13.96 -2.16
C ILE A 46 -6.78 -13.77 -3.65
N ASP A 47 -7.67 -12.82 -4.00
CA ASP A 47 -8.01 -12.51 -5.38
C ASP A 47 -6.80 -11.96 -6.16
N MET A 48 -6.03 -11.06 -5.55
CA MET A 48 -4.80 -10.52 -6.14
C MET A 48 -3.71 -11.59 -6.22
N VAL A 49 -3.50 -12.33 -5.14
CA VAL A 49 -2.49 -13.39 -5.05
C VAL A 49 -2.77 -14.46 -6.12
N ALA A 50 -4.01 -14.92 -6.24
CA ALA A 50 -4.43 -15.90 -7.24
C ALA A 50 -4.32 -15.37 -8.68
N HIS A 51 -4.81 -14.15 -8.94
CA HIS A 51 -4.77 -13.52 -10.27
C HIS A 51 -3.34 -13.25 -10.76
N SER A 52 -2.40 -12.99 -9.85
CA SER A 52 -1.03 -12.65 -10.21
C SER A 52 -0.22 -13.77 -10.87
N LEU A 53 -0.66 -15.04 -10.75
CA LEU A 53 0.07 -16.24 -11.17
C LEU A 53 1.48 -16.39 -10.57
N CYS A 54 1.77 -15.65 -9.51
CA CYS A 54 3.04 -15.72 -8.81
C CYS A 54 3.02 -16.78 -7.70
N GLU A 55 4.20 -17.11 -7.20
CA GLU A 55 4.40 -17.96 -6.03
C GLU A 55 5.01 -17.15 -4.90
N TYR A 56 4.57 -17.44 -3.67
CA TYR A 56 4.87 -16.67 -2.46
C TYR A 56 5.49 -17.55 -1.36
N GLY A 57 5.97 -18.73 -1.73
CA GLY A 57 6.76 -19.61 -0.87
C GLY A 57 5.92 -20.58 -0.03
N GLY A 58 4.62 -20.74 -0.31
CA GLY A 58 3.76 -21.72 0.36
C GLY A 58 3.78 -23.14 -0.25
N GLY A 59 4.62 -23.39 -1.26
CA GLY A 59 4.84 -24.73 -1.82
C GLY A 59 3.64 -25.27 -2.63
N GLU A 60 3.46 -26.60 -2.61
CA GLU A 60 2.36 -27.28 -3.32
C GLU A 60 0.99 -26.88 -2.78
N GLU A 61 0.87 -26.68 -1.46
CA GLU A 61 -0.40 -26.32 -0.81
C GLU A 61 -0.92 -24.97 -1.33
N GLU A 62 -0.06 -23.94 -1.33
CA GLU A 62 -0.38 -22.62 -1.90
C GLU A 62 -0.71 -22.73 -3.40
N ARG A 63 0.01 -23.55 -4.16
CA ARG A 63 -0.27 -23.72 -5.59
C ARG A 63 -1.66 -24.30 -5.83
N ASN A 64 -2.01 -25.36 -5.11
CA ASN A 64 -3.30 -26.04 -5.23
C ASN A 64 -4.45 -25.14 -4.78
N GLU A 65 -4.31 -24.45 -3.65
CA GLU A 65 -5.32 -23.52 -3.14
C GLU A 65 -5.59 -22.39 -4.13
N LEU A 66 -4.53 -21.74 -4.64
CA LEU A 66 -4.67 -20.63 -5.58
C LEU A 66 -5.17 -21.11 -6.96
N GLU A 67 -4.89 -22.35 -7.35
CA GLU A 67 -5.46 -22.95 -8.57
C GLU A 67 -6.96 -23.21 -8.43
N ALA A 68 -7.41 -23.82 -7.33
CA ALA A 68 -8.84 -23.99 -7.05
C ALA A 68 -9.57 -22.63 -7.01
N TYR A 69 -8.97 -21.61 -6.40
CA TYR A 69 -9.54 -20.26 -6.41
C TYR A 69 -9.66 -19.69 -7.84
N ARG A 70 -8.65 -19.91 -8.69
CA ARG A 70 -8.68 -19.45 -10.09
C ARG A 70 -9.74 -20.14 -10.93
N GLU A 71 -9.97 -21.44 -10.72
CA GLU A 71 -11.01 -22.19 -11.44
C GLU A 71 -12.40 -21.61 -11.20
N ILE A 72 -12.68 -21.16 -9.97
CA ILE A 72 -13.99 -20.60 -9.60
C ILE A 72 -14.09 -19.12 -10.01
N HIS A 73 -13.07 -18.31 -9.69
CA HIS A 73 -13.18 -16.85 -9.75
C HIS A 73 -12.55 -16.21 -11.00
N PHE A 74 -11.69 -16.93 -11.72
CA PHE A 74 -10.97 -16.42 -12.88
C PHE A 74 -11.03 -17.38 -14.09
N PRO A 75 -12.22 -17.81 -14.55
CA PRO A 75 -12.35 -18.80 -15.62
C PRO A 75 -11.65 -18.38 -16.93
N ALA A 76 -11.69 -17.09 -17.27
CA ALA A 76 -10.97 -16.56 -18.44
C ALA A 76 -9.45 -16.68 -18.31
N LEU A 77 -8.90 -16.54 -17.10
CA LEU A 77 -7.46 -16.70 -16.85
C LEU A 77 -7.06 -18.18 -16.97
N VAL A 78 -7.91 -19.09 -16.48
CA VAL A 78 -7.71 -20.53 -16.62
C VAL A 78 -7.73 -20.95 -18.09
N GLU A 79 -8.67 -20.42 -18.88
CA GLU A 79 -8.73 -20.68 -20.31
C GLU A 79 -7.50 -20.13 -21.05
N LEU A 80 -7.05 -18.93 -20.68
CA LEU A 80 -5.82 -18.34 -21.21
C LEU A 80 -4.59 -19.21 -20.89
N LYS A 81 -4.50 -19.78 -19.68
CA LYS A 81 -3.41 -20.67 -19.27
C LYS A 81 -3.37 -21.96 -20.09
N LYS A 82 -4.54 -22.45 -20.56
CA LYS A 82 -4.65 -23.64 -21.42
C LYS A 82 -4.26 -23.35 -22.86
N THR A 83 -4.65 -22.19 -23.38
CA THR A 83 -4.49 -21.83 -24.80
C THR A 83 -3.17 -21.12 -25.10
N THR A 84 -2.55 -20.49 -24.10
CA THR A 84 -1.38 -19.64 -24.27
C THR A 84 -0.29 -20.00 -23.26
N LYS A 85 0.97 -20.00 -23.70
CA LYS A 85 2.11 -20.13 -22.79
C LYS A 85 2.30 -18.85 -21.98
N LEU A 86 1.89 -18.89 -20.72
CA LEU A 86 2.06 -17.77 -19.79
C LEU A 86 3.50 -17.72 -19.23
N PRO A 87 4.00 -16.54 -18.81
CA PRO A 87 5.30 -16.42 -18.16
C PRO A 87 5.35 -17.23 -16.87
N SER A 88 6.54 -17.74 -16.51
CA SER A 88 6.70 -18.45 -15.23
C SER A 88 6.54 -17.50 -14.03
N PRO A 89 6.20 -18.03 -12.83
CA PRO A 89 6.14 -17.23 -11.61
C PRO A 89 7.41 -16.42 -11.34
N ALA A 90 8.58 -17.02 -11.57
CA ALA A 90 9.87 -16.34 -11.44
C ALA A 90 10.04 -15.18 -12.44
N ALA A 91 9.60 -15.35 -13.69
CA ALA A 91 9.64 -14.30 -14.70
C ALA A 91 8.68 -13.14 -14.36
N LEU A 92 7.46 -13.46 -13.89
CA LEU A 92 6.48 -12.47 -13.42
C LEU A 92 7.05 -11.65 -12.25
N LYS A 93 7.71 -12.32 -11.30
CA LYS A 93 8.37 -11.65 -10.17
C LYS A 93 9.52 -10.77 -10.62
N ALA A 94 10.39 -11.27 -11.51
CA ALA A 94 11.51 -10.52 -12.06
C ALA A 94 11.07 -9.26 -12.83
N GLU A 95 9.94 -9.32 -13.54
CA GLU A 95 9.35 -8.16 -14.22
C GLU A 95 8.54 -7.25 -13.29
N GLY A 96 8.44 -7.59 -12.00
CA GLY A 96 7.72 -6.80 -11.01
C GLY A 96 6.21 -6.82 -11.19
N LEU A 97 5.66 -7.92 -11.73
CA LEU A 97 4.23 -8.09 -11.93
C LEU A 97 3.52 -8.61 -10.68
N CYS A 98 4.22 -9.32 -9.80
CA CYS A 98 3.67 -9.76 -8.50
C CYS A 98 3.49 -8.58 -7.52
N PRO A 99 2.47 -8.57 -6.65
CA PRO A 99 2.47 -7.76 -5.43
C PRO A 99 3.68 -8.11 -4.53
N LEU A 100 4.10 -7.16 -3.69
CA LEU A 100 5.09 -7.47 -2.65
C LEU A 100 4.46 -8.30 -1.55
N MET A 101 5.22 -9.29 -1.07
CA MET A 101 4.85 -10.06 0.12
C MET A 101 4.92 -9.20 1.39
N PRO A 102 4.19 -9.55 2.47
CA PRO A 102 4.34 -8.87 3.76
C PRO A 102 5.79 -8.80 4.26
N GLU A 103 6.56 -9.88 4.08
CA GLU A 103 7.97 -9.99 4.46
C GLU A 103 8.85 -9.03 3.64
N GLU A 104 8.65 -8.98 2.32
CA GLU A 104 9.33 -8.03 1.43
C GLU A 104 8.99 -6.57 1.78
N THR A 105 7.74 -6.33 2.19
CA THR A 105 7.25 -5.02 2.60
C THR A 105 7.95 -4.55 3.88
N VAL A 106 8.11 -5.44 4.85
CA VAL A 106 8.85 -5.20 6.09
C VAL A 106 10.29 -4.80 5.79
N LEU A 107 10.98 -5.56 4.95
CA LEU A 107 12.36 -5.27 4.55
C LEU A 107 12.47 -3.90 3.84
N MET A 108 11.53 -3.59 2.95
CA MET A 108 11.49 -2.29 2.28
C MET A 108 11.33 -1.14 3.29
N LEU A 109 10.38 -1.24 4.22
CA LEU A 109 10.13 -0.19 5.23
C LEU A 109 11.34 -0.02 6.16
N ALA A 110 11.94 -1.12 6.61
CA ALA A 110 13.15 -1.09 7.44
C ALA A 110 14.31 -0.38 6.72
N ALA A 111 14.56 -0.70 5.44
CA ALA A 111 15.59 -0.03 4.63
C ALA A 111 15.29 1.46 4.40
N LEU A 112 14.01 1.87 4.39
CA LEU A 112 13.63 3.28 4.31
C LEU A 112 13.81 4.03 5.63
N GLY A 113 14.16 3.33 6.72
CA GLY A 113 14.41 3.91 8.04
C GLY A 113 13.21 3.91 8.97
N PHE A 114 12.11 3.22 8.63
CA PHE A 114 11.01 3.03 9.57
C PHE A 114 11.40 2.01 10.64
N ASN A 115 11.23 2.41 11.90
CA ASN A 115 11.61 1.62 13.06
C ASN A 115 10.38 1.11 13.84
N ARG A 116 10.62 0.37 14.92
CA ARG A 116 9.58 -0.24 15.77
C ARG A 116 8.59 0.77 16.37
N GLN A 117 8.99 2.02 16.54
CA GLN A 117 8.15 3.09 17.07
C GLN A 117 7.21 3.70 16.02
N THR A 118 7.34 3.32 14.75
CA THR A 118 6.45 3.77 13.66
C THR A 118 5.02 3.32 13.93
N ARG A 119 4.08 4.27 13.95
CA ARG A 119 2.64 3.98 13.95
C ARG A 119 2.21 3.68 12.52
N ILE A 120 1.62 2.50 12.31
CA ILE A 120 1.20 2.06 10.97
C ILE A 120 -0.31 1.87 10.96
N TYR A 121 -0.98 2.52 10.01
CA TYR A 121 -2.33 2.15 9.61
C TYR A 121 -2.22 1.18 8.43
N LEU A 122 -2.69 -0.05 8.60
CA LEU A 122 -2.73 -1.05 7.54
C LEU A 122 -4.09 -0.99 6.83
N ALA A 123 -4.06 -0.55 5.57
CA ALA A 123 -5.19 -0.49 4.67
C ALA A 123 -5.26 -1.72 3.78
N GLY A 124 -6.48 -2.18 3.51
CA GLY A 124 -6.75 -3.40 2.75
C GLY A 124 -7.80 -4.26 3.42
N ALA A 125 -8.16 -5.35 2.76
CA ALA A 125 -9.07 -6.35 3.31
C ALA A 125 -8.29 -7.54 3.92
N HIS A 126 -8.83 -8.74 3.80
CA HIS A 126 -8.20 -9.94 4.33
C HIS A 126 -6.91 -10.27 3.58
N ILE A 127 -5.78 -10.16 4.29
CA ILE A 127 -4.46 -10.55 3.77
C ILE A 127 -4.40 -12.08 3.67
N TYR A 128 -3.99 -12.58 2.51
CA TYR A 128 -3.80 -14.02 2.26
C TYR A 128 -2.78 -14.62 3.24
N GLY A 129 -3.08 -15.80 3.79
CA GLY A 129 -2.33 -16.42 4.88
C GLY A 129 -2.51 -15.76 6.26
N GLY A 130 -3.34 -14.72 6.37
CA GLY A 130 -3.83 -14.15 7.62
C GLY A 130 -2.72 -13.74 8.60
N LYS A 131 -2.91 -14.11 9.88
CA LYS A 131 -1.98 -13.76 10.97
C LYS A 131 -0.57 -14.28 10.75
N SER A 132 -0.41 -15.45 10.14
CA SER A 132 0.91 -16.06 9.87
C SER A 132 1.75 -15.16 8.95
N ARG A 133 1.17 -14.74 7.82
CA ARG A 133 1.83 -13.83 6.87
C ARG A 133 2.02 -12.41 7.43
N LEU A 134 1.10 -11.95 8.28
CA LEU A 134 1.22 -10.65 8.95
C LEU A 134 2.23 -10.63 10.11
N ALA A 135 2.67 -11.78 10.61
CA ALA A 135 3.56 -11.87 11.78
C ALA A 135 4.86 -11.08 11.61
N SER A 136 5.46 -11.11 10.42
CA SER A 136 6.68 -10.35 10.10
C SER A 136 6.46 -8.83 10.26
N LEU A 137 5.27 -8.34 9.87
CA LEU A 137 4.92 -6.93 9.96
C LEU A 137 4.61 -6.51 11.39
N THR A 138 3.78 -7.26 12.10
CA THR A 138 3.39 -6.95 13.49
C THR A 138 4.54 -7.12 14.49
N THR A 139 5.48 -8.04 14.22
CA THR A 139 6.68 -8.22 15.04
C THR A 139 7.61 -7.02 14.96
N LEU A 140 7.86 -6.48 13.75
CA LEU A 140 8.74 -5.32 13.58
C LEU A 140 8.04 -3.99 13.87
N TYR A 141 6.73 -3.90 13.60
CA TYR A 141 5.93 -2.69 13.78
C TYR A 141 4.74 -2.97 14.71
N PRO A 142 4.96 -3.01 16.04
CA PRO A 142 3.92 -3.35 17.00
C PRO A 142 2.79 -2.31 17.11
N ASN A 143 3.03 -1.06 16.70
CA ASN A 143 2.02 0.00 16.68
C ASN A 143 1.20 0.00 15.38
N LEU A 144 0.80 -1.19 14.94
CA LEU A 144 0.00 -1.40 13.74
C LEU A 144 -1.50 -1.47 14.10
N VAL A 145 -2.30 -0.71 13.37
CA VAL A 145 -3.77 -0.68 13.50
C VAL A 145 -4.41 -0.84 12.14
N THR A 146 -5.61 -1.40 12.12
CA THR A 146 -6.52 -1.43 10.96
C THR A 146 -7.80 -0.67 11.30
N LYS A 147 -8.68 -0.40 10.32
CA LYS A 147 -10.01 0.18 10.57
C LYS A 147 -10.81 -0.60 11.61
N GLU A 148 -10.74 -1.94 11.58
CA GLU A 148 -11.46 -2.83 12.49
C GLU A 148 -10.95 -2.71 13.93
N SER A 149 -9.66 -2.38 14.13
CA SER A 149 -9.09 -2.15 15.47
C SER A 149 -9.25 -0.71 15.97
N LEU A 150 -9.46 0.24 15.05
CA LEU A 150 -9.50 1.67 15.36
C LEU A 150 -10.91 2.13 15.73
N LEU A 151 -11.91 1.62 15.01
CA LEU A 151 -13.32 1.94 15.18
C LEU A 151 -13.96 1.01 16.23
N SER A 152 -14.90 1.54 16.99
CA SER A 152 -15.80 0.71 17.79
C SER A 152 -16.74 -0.12 16.92
N SER A 153 -17.32 -1.18 17.49
CA SER A 153 -18.27 -2.04 16.78
C SER A 153 -19.43 -1.24 16.17
N SER A 154 -19.97 -0.26 16.89
CA SER A 154 -21.07 0.59 16.41
C SER A 154 -20.66 1.58 15.32
N GLU A 155 -19.39 2.02 15.30
CA GLU A 155 -18.86 2.90 14.26
C GLU A 155 -18.61 2.15 12.94
N ILE A 156 -18.18 0.88 13.02
CA ILE A 156 -17.85 0.10 11.81
C ILE A 156 -19.04 -0.70 11.25
N GLU A 157 -19.97 -1.12 12.10
CA GLU A 157 -21.14 -1.95 11.74
C GLU A 157 -21.90 -1.46 10.48
N PRO A 158 -22.18 -0.14 10.31
CA PRO A 158 -22.89 0.34 9.12
C PRO A 158 -22.19 0.03 7.79
N PHE A 159 -20.88 -0.19 7.82
CA PHE A 159 -20.05 -0.40 6.64
C PHE A 159 -19.70 -1.87 6.38
N MET A 160 -19.91 -2.77 7.35
CA MET A 160 -19.38 -4.15 7.32
C MET A 160 -19.83 -4.97 6.10
N ASN A 161 -21.04 -4.70 5.58
CA ASN A 161 -21.59 -5.39 4.42
C ASN A 161 -21.29 -4.70 3.07
N PHE A 162 -20.54 -3.59 3.11
CA PHE A 162 -20.28 -2.75 1.94
C PHE A 162 -18.77 -2.57 1.74
N SER A 163 -18.16 -3.50 0.99
CA SER A 163 -16.72 -3.52 0.71
C SER A 163 -16.19 -2.17 0.17
N SER A 164 -16.94 -1.53 -0.74
CA SER A 164 -16.59 -0.20 -1.27
C SER A 164 -16.61 0.90 -0.21
N GLN A 165 -17.51 0.83 0.78
CA GLN A 165 -17.57 1.82 1.86
C GLN A 165 -16.46 1.59 2.88
N LEU A 166 -16.13 0.34 3.21
CA LEU A 166 -14.94 0.00 4.00
C LEU A 166 -13.66 0.48 3.33
N ALA A 167 -13.55 0.34 2.01
CA ALA A 167 -12.43 0.88 1.25
C ALA A 167 -12.42 2.42 1.25
N ALA A 168 -13.57 3.09 1.33
CA ALA A 168 -13.62 4.54 1.47
C ALA A 168 -13.04 5.02 2.81
N LEU A 169 -13.23 4.27 3.90
CA LEU A 169 -12.58 4.54 5.19
C LEU A 169 -11.06 4.44 5.07
N ASP A 170 -10.57 3.36 4.45
CA ASP A 170 -9.15 3.18 4.15
C ASP A 170 -8.59 4.35 3.31
N PHE A 171 -9.37 4.83 2.33
CA PHE A 171 -8.96 5.97 1.48
C PHE A 171 -8.77 7.25 2.30
N ILE A 172 -9.69 7.57 3.20
CA ILE A 172 -9.63 8.77 4.05
C ILE A 172 -8.36 8.73 4.93
N VAL A 173 -8.09 7.60 5.58
CA VAL A 173 -6.91 7.47 6.45
C VAL A 173 -5.62 7.49 5.62
N CYS A 174 -5.59 6.81 4.47
CA CYS A 174 -4.39 6.78 3.62
C CYS A 174 -4.04 8.14 3.01
N THR A 175 -5.05 8.93 2.65
CA THR A 175 -4.84 10.27 2.09
C THR A 175 -4.40 11.26 3.17
N ALA A 176 -4.93 11.18 4.39
CA ALA A 176 -4.55 12.05 5.50
C ALA A 176 -3.17 11.75 6.12
N ALA A 177 -2.58 10.58 5.83
CA ALA A 177 -1.32 10.14 6.45
C ALA A 177 -0.10 11.03 6.14
N ASP A 178 0.86 11.12 7.08
CA ASP A 178 2.14 11.81 6.84
C ASP A 178 2.91 11.15 5.71
N VAL A 179 2.90 9.82 5.69
CA VAL A 179 3.48 9.00 4.64
C VAL A 179 2.45 7.96 4.19
N PHE A 180 2.32 7.78 2.88
CA PHE A 180 1.57 6.68 2.30
C PHE A 180 2.53 5.71 1.62
N ALA A 181 2.44 4.41 1.89
CA ALA A 181 3.17 3.35 1.20
C ALA A 181 2.18 2.36 0.57
N MET A 182 2.57 1.79 -0.56
CA MET A 182 1.79 0.78 -1.27
C MET A 182 2.66 -0.44 -1.58
N THR A 183 2.10 -1.65 -1.54
CA THR A 183 2.81 -2.88 -1.94
C THR A 183 2.61 -3.21 -3.41
N ASP A 184 1.42 -2.91 -3.94
CA ASP A 184 1.14 -3.01 -5.35
C ASP A 184 0.79 -1.65 -5.94
N SER A 185 1.73 -1.17 -6.75
CA SER A 185 1.54 0.05 -7.52
C SER A 185 0.50 -0.13 -8.64
N GLY A 186 0.14 -1.41 -8.94
CA GLY A 186 -0.96 -2.01 -9.71
C GLY A 186 -2.37 -1.60 -9.30
N SER A 187 -2.63 -1.58 -8.01
CA SER A 187 -3.97 -1.38 -7.50
C SER A 187 -4.60 -0.04 -7.88
N GLN A 188 -5.89 -0.09 -8.19
CA GLN A 188 -6.75 1.08 -8.38
C GLN A 188 -6.78 1.94 -7.11
N PHE A 189 -6.89 1.32 -5.93
CA PHE A 189 -6.87 2.02 -4.64
C PHE A 189 -5.57 2.81 -4.45
N SER A 190 -4.42 2.15 -4.66
CA SER A 190 -3.09 2.80 -4.59
C SER A 190 -2.99 4.01 -5.53
N SER A 191 -3.56 3.87 -6.74
CA SER A 191 -3.54 4.91 -7.77
C SER A 191 -4.41 6.11 -7.38
N LEU A 192 -5.61 5.87 -6.83
CA LEU A 192 -6.51 6.91 -6.34
C LEU A 192 -5.90 7.71 -5.18
N VAL A 193 -5.39 7.03 -4.14
CA VAL A 193 -4.72 7.70 -3.01
C VAL A 193 -3.52 8.49 -3.48
N SER A 194 -2.69 7.92 -4.37
CA SER A 194 -1.52 8.60 -4.90
C SER A 194 -1.89 9.86 -5.69
N GLY A 195 -2.89 9.77 -6.56
CA GLY A 195 -3.38 10.89 -7.35
C GLY A 195 -3.92 12.02 -6.46
N PHE A 196 -4.75 11.67 -5.48
CA PHE A 196 -5.29 12.63 -4.51
C PHE A 196 -4.20 13.38 -3.74
N ARG A 197 -3.22 12.63 -3.20
CA ARG A 197 -2.08 13.21 -2.47
C ARG A 197 -1.16 14.05 -3.35
N VAL A 198 -0.99 13.69 -4.62
CA VAL A 198 -0.19 14.49 -5.57
C VAL A 198 -0.92 15.78 -5.91
N TYR A 199 -2.20 15.73 -6.24
CA TYR A 199 -2.99 16.88 -6.66
C TYR A 199 -3.20 17.88 -5.52
N PHE A 200 -3.85 17.47 -4.42
CA PHE A 200 -4.15 18.38 -3.30
C PHE A 200 -2.93 18.66 -2.42
N GLY A 201 -1.96 17.75 -2.40
CA GLY A 201 -0.70 17.93 -1.67
C GLY A 201 0.39 18.66 -2.45
N GLY A 202 0.11 19.19 -3.64
CA GLY A 202 1.06 19.91 -4.49
C GLY A 202 2.32 19.12 -4.83
N GLY A 203 2.21 17.79 -4.92
CA GLY A 203 3.33 16.87 -5.15
C GLY A 203 4.32 16.72 -3.98
N LYS A 204 4.11 17.41 -2.86
CA LYS A 204 5.00 17.45 -1.69
C LYS A 204 4.73 16.34 -0.68
N MET A 205 3.51 15.81 -0.64
CA MET A 205 3.16 14.74 0.29
C MET A 205 3.91 13.44 -0.02
N ALA A 206 4.41 12.80 1.03
CA ALA A 206 5.27 11.64 0.90
C ALA A 206 4.46 10.40 0.50
N THR A 207 4.76 9.87 -0.68
CA THR A 207 4.22 8.59 -1.16
C THR A 207 5.37 7.67 -1.55
N ILE A 208 5.41 6.47 -0.97
CA ILE A 208 6.36 5.40 -1.23
C ILE A 208 5.73 4.46 -2.27
N ARG A 209 6.20 4.59 -3.51
CA ARG A 209 5.82 3.71 -4.61
C ARG A 209 6.98 2.73 -4.88
N PRO A 210 6.78 1.41 -4.71
CA PRO A 210 7.82 0.42 -4.95
C PRO A 210 8.13 0.31 -6.44
N ASN A 211 9.42 0.27 -6.78
CA ASN A 211 9.84 -0.22 -8.09
C ASN A 211 9.95 -1.75 -7.99
N LYS A 212 8.83 -2.46 -8.18
CA LYS A 212 8.72 -3.90 -7.92
C LYS A 212 9.76 -4.73 -8.69
N ARG A 213 10.05 -4.37 -9.95
CA ARG A 213 11.11 -5.00 -10.75
C ARG A 213 12.50 -4.84 -10.14
N ARG A 214 12.87 -3.63 -9.71
CA ARG A 214 14.15 -3.40 -9.03
C ARG A 214 14.21 -4.06 -7.66
N LEU A 215 13.11 -4.05 -6.91
CA LEU A 215 13.03 -4.71 -5.61
C LEU A 215 13.16 -6.22 -5.74
N ALA A 216 12.55 -6.84 -6.75
CA ALA A 216 12.72 -8.27 -7.02
C ALA A 216 14.20 -8.64 -7.24
N ASP A 217 14.96 -7.88 -8.05
CA ASP A 217 16.40 -8.10 -8.22
C ASP A 217 17.19 -7.94 -6.91
N ILE A 218 16.79 -6.99 -6.07
CA ILE A 218 17.42 -6.76 -4.76
C ILE A 218 17.13 -7.94 -3.81
N PHE A 219 15.89 -8.41 -3.74
CA PHE A 219 15.46 -9.48 -2.83
C PHE A 219 16.03 -10.85 -3.22
N VAL A 220 16.16 -11.15 -4.52
CA VAL A 220 16.82 -12.39 -4.97
C VAL A 220 18.28 -12.44 -4.52
N LYS A 221 18.96 -11.30 -4.47
CA LYS A 221 20.36 -11.20 -4.05
C LYS A 221 20.54 -11.07 -2.53
N ASN A 222 19.46 -11.07 -1.74
CA ASN A 222 19.49 -10.74 -0.31
C ASN A 222 20.46 -11.62 0.50
N ASN A 223 20.62 -12.89 0.13
CA ASN A 223 21.52 -13.83 0.83
C ASN A 223 23.02 -13.56 0.58
N THR A 224 23.35 -12.59 -0.27
CA THR A 224 24.74 -12.29 -0.69
C THR A 224 25.17 -10.84 -0.44
N ILE A 225 24.27 -9.97 0.04
CA ILE A 225 24.57 -8.54 0.22
C ILE A 225 24.46 -8.11 1.67
N ASP A 226 25.41 -7.29 2.12
CA ASP A 226 25.37 -6.64 3.43
C ASP A 226 24.18 -5.66 3.55
N TRP A 227 23.68 -5.48 4.78
CA TRP A 227 22.52 -4.63 5.08
C TRP A 227 22.69 -3.20 4.59
N ARG A 228 23.88 -2.60 4.72
CA ARG A 228 24.13 -1.22 4.27
C ARG A 228 23.97 -1.11 2.75
N THR A 229 24.40 -2.13 2.02
CA THR A 229 24.25 -2.19 0.56
C THR A 229 22.79 -2.38 0.17
N PHE A 230 22.08 -3.27 0.87
CA PHE A 230 20.64 -3.48 0.69
C PHE A 230 19.86 -2.18 0.89
N GLU A 231 20.11 -1.48 2.00
CA GLU A 231 19.46 -0.21 2.35
C GLU A 231 19.65 0.84 1.25
N GLN A 232 20.89 1.02 0.78
CA GLN A 232 21.21 1.96 -0.29
C GLN A 232 20.47 1.63 -1.60
N ARG A 233 20.39 0.35 -1.97
CA ARG A 233 19.70 -0.10 -3.18
C ARG A 233 18.20 0.13 -3.10
N VAL A 234 17.56 -0.22 -1.98
CA VAL A 234 16.13 0.03 -1.76
C VAL A 234 15.82 1.53 -1.77
N ARG A 235 16.59 2.33 -1.03
CA ARG A 235 16.43 3.80 -1.02
C ARG A 235 16.58 4.39 -2.42
N LYS A 236 17.55 3.92 -3.21
CA LYS A 236 17.74 4.34 -4.60
C LYS A 236 16.53 3.96 -5.47
N ALA A 237 16.04 2.72 -5.36
CA ALA A 237 14.88 2.25 -6.12
C ALA A 237 13.61 3.07 -5.83
N VAL A 238 13.34 3.38 -4.55
CA VAL A 238 12.20 4.20 -4.14
C VAL A 238 12.39 5.68 -4.51
N ARG A 239 13.60 6.24 -4.42
CA ARG A 239 13.84 7.64 -4.83
C ARG A 239 13.59 7.86 -6.32
N GLN A 240 13.91 6.87 -7.16
CA GLN A 240 13.70 6.98 -8.60
C GLN A 240 12.23 7.07 -9.01
N THR A 241 11.31 6.47 -8.24
CA THR A 241 9.87 6.56 -8.52
C THR A 241 9.28 7.94 -8.21
N LYS A 242 10.06 8.82 -7.55
CA LYS A 242 9.65 10.21 -7.26
C LYS A 242 10.02 11.21 -8.36
N ARG A 243 10.85 10.81 -9.33
CA ARG A 243 11.24 11.70 -10.45
C ARG A 243 10.03 12.01 -11.31
N VAL A 244 9.98 13.22 -11.86
CA VAL A 244 9.04 13.56 -12.93
C VAL A 244 9.57 12.95 -14.22
N PHE A 245 8.74 12.19 -14.92
CA PHE A 245 9.10 11.55 -16.19
C PHE A 245 8.06 11.84 -17.25
N SER A 246 8.45 11.75 -18.52
CA SER A 246 7.50 11.76 -19.62
C SER A 246 6.60 10.53 -19.50
N ARG A 247 5.29 10.74 -19.44
CA ARG A 247 4.34 9.64 -19.34
C ARG A 247 4.45 8.78 -20.60
N PRO A 248 4.61 7.44 -20.49
CA PRO A 248 4.66 6.58 -21.66
C PRO A 248 3.37 6.68 -22.48
N VAL A 249 3.49 6.55 -23.80
CA VAL A 249 2.36 6.59 -24.74
C VAL A 249 1.32 5.54 -24.34
N GLY A 250 0.04 5.91 -24.35
CA GLY A 250 -1.08 5.02 -24.00
C GLY A 250 -1.23 4.73 -22.50
N ARG A 251 -0.44 5.35 -21.61
CA ARG A 251 -0.59 5.18 -20.16
C ARG A 251 -1.39 6.33 -19.54
N SER A 252 -2.23 6.01 -18.55
CA SER A 252 -3.10 6.97 -17.86
C SER A 252 -2.36 7.85 -16.85
N VAL A 253 -2.84 9.09 -16.68
CA VAL A 253 -2.45 10.00 -15.57
C VAL A 253 -2.59 9.34 -14.20
N TYR A 254 -3.63 8.52 -14.00
CA TYR A 254 -3.89 7.88 -12.70
C TYR A 254 -2.77 6.89 -12.35
N ARG A 255 -2.18 6.28 -13.38
CA ARG A 255 -1.12 5.29 -13.23
C ARG A 255 0.25 5.92 -13.05
N TYR A 256 0.47 7.05 -13.71
CA TYR A 256 1.73 7.77 -13.75
C TYR A 256 1.50 9.27 -13.46
N PRO A 257 1.07 9.63 -12.24
CA PRO A 257 0.66 11.00 -11.93
C PRO A 257 1.84 11.98 -11.80
N ARG A 258 3.09 11.49 -11.74
CA ARG A 258 4.30 12.32 -11.68
C ARG A 258 4.88 12.56 -13.08
N CYS A 259 4.07 13.18 -13.94
CA CYS A 259 4.47 13.62 -15.28
C CYS A 259 4.34 15.14 -15.42
N LYS A 260 5.02 15.73 -16.41
CA LYS A 260 5.08 17.21 -16.56
C LYS A 260 3.69 17.83 -16.70
N GLU A 261 2.75 17.10 -17.28
CA GLU A 261 1.37 17.51 -17.51
C GLU A 261 0.52 17.55 -16.23
N CYS A 262 0.92 16.82 -15.18
CA CYS A 262 0.18 16.72 -13.91
C CYS A 262 0.86 17.44 -12.75
N MET A 263 2.14 17.79 -12.91
CA MET A 263 2.89 18.51 -11.89
C MET A 263 2.75 20.01 -12.12
N CYS A 264 2.49 20.77 -11.06
CA CYS A 264 2.46 22.22 -11.15
C CYS A 264 3.81 22.73 -11.64
N ASN A 265 3.82 23.56 -12.68
CA ASN A 265 4.97 24.36 -13.04
C ASN A 265 5.08 25.46 -11.99
N THR A 266 6.05 25.33 -11.09
CA THR A 266 6.47 26.43 -10.20
C THR A 266 7.22 27.47 -11.00
#